data_AF-A0A1Y6H865-F1
#
_entry.id   AF-A0A1Y6H865-F1
#
_cell.length_a   1.000
_cell.length_b   1.000
_cell.length_c   1.000
_cell.angle_alpha   90.00
_cell.angle_beta   90.00
_cell.angle_gamma   90.00
#
_symmetry.space_group_name_H-M   'P 1'
#
loop_
_entity.id
_entity.type
_entity.pdbx_description
1 polymer ?
#
loop_
_entity_poly.entity_id
_entity_poly.type
_entity_poly.pdbx_seq_one_letter_code
_entity_poly.pdbx_strand_id
1 'polypeptide(L)' 'MDLKSGYPFWSIRNGLMRTYPCLEQDVQCEVAIVGDGVTAALIAHELLCHAARLW' A
#
# COMPACT_ATOMS: atom_id res chain seq x y z
N MET A 1 -1.44 -34.58 -5.49
CA MET A 1 -2.45 -33.51 -5.31
C MET A 1 -1.73 -32.19 -5.52
N ASP A 2 -2.27 -31.31 -6.37
CA ASP A 2 -1.79 -29.93 -6.47
C ASP A 2 -2.51 -29.08 -5.40
N LEU A 3 -1.75 -28.38 -4.57
CA LEU A 3 -2.25 -27.60 -3.43
C LEU A 3 -2.12 -26.09 -3.67
N LYS A 4 -1.70 -25.66 -4.87
CA LYS A 4 -1.51 -24.23 -5.19
C LYS A 4 -2.33 -23.84 -6.41
N SER A 5 -2.95 -22.66 -6.36
CA SER A 5 -3.80 -22.13 -7.44
C SER A 5 -3.03 -21.45 -8.57
N GLY A 6 -1.69 -21.34 -8.50
CA GLY A 6 -0.86 -20.59 -9.46
C GLY A 6 -1.02 -19.07 -9.43
N TYR A 7 -2.08 -18.55 -8.79
CA TYR A 7 -2.40 -17.13 -8.69
C TYR A 7 -2.93 -16.77 -7.29
N PRO A 8 -2.72 -15.52 -6.83
CA PRO A 8 -3.26 -15.04 -5.56
C PRO A 8 -4.79 -15.07 -5.54
N PHE A 9 -5.36 -15.56 -4.43
CA PHE A 9 -6.81 -15.72 -4.25
C PHE A 9 -7.61 -14.44 -4.52
N TRP A 10 -7.15 -13.29 -4.02
CA TRP A 10 -7.85 -12.01 -4.14
C TRP A 10 -7.84 -11.43 -5.56
N SER A 11 -6.75 -11.64 -6.32
CA SER A 11 -6.68 -11.23 -7.73
C SER A 11 -7.73 -11.95 -8.58
N ILE A 12 -8.05 -13.21 -8.24
CA ILE A 12 -9.11 -13.98 -8.89
C ILE A 12 -10.50 -13.52 -8.42
N ARG A 13 -10.68 -13.36 -7.09
CA ARG A 13 -12.00 -13.12 -6.51
C ARG A 13 -12.53 -11.71 -6.75
N ASN A 14 -11.66 -10.71 -6.68
CA ASN A 14 -12.05 -9.30 -6.67
C ASN A 14 -11.44 -8.51 -7.83
N GLY A 15 -10.54 -9.12 -8.61
CA GLY A 15 -9.73 -8.40 -9.58
C GLY A 15 -8.90 -7.29 -8.93
N LEU A 16 -8.31 -6.44 -9.75
CA LEU A 16 -7.86 -5.12 -9.28
C LEU A 16 -9.05 -4.16 -9.43
N MET A 17 -9.41 -3.42 -8.37
CA MET A 17 -10.50 -2.42 -8.45
C MET A 17 -10.24 -1.36 -9.53
N ARG A 18 -8.97 -1.12 -9.85
CA ARG A 18 -8.48 -0.25 -10.91
C ARG A 18 -7.07 -0.69 -11.29
N THR A 19 -6.60 -0.30 -12.46
CA THR A 19 -5.19 -0.45 -12.80
C THR A 19 -4.35 0.47 -11.91
N TYR A 20 -3.42 -0.12 -11.17
CA TYR A 20 -2.38 0.62 -10.45
C TYR A 20 -1.14 0.60 -11.35
N PRO A 21 -0.78 1.74 -11.98
CA PRO A 21 0.40 1.78 -12.85
C PRO A 21 1.64 1.47 -12.02
N CYS A 22 2.62 0.82 -12.65
CA CYS A 22 3.93 0.69 -12.04
C CYS A 22 4.60 2.06 -11.94
N LEU A 23 5.55 2.20 -11.02
CA LEU A 23 6.41 3.37 -10.99
C LEU A 23 7.28 3.36 -12.27
N GLU A 24 7.25 4.45 -13.02
CA GLU A 24 8.06 4.61 -14.25
C GLU A 24 9.47 5.11 -13.96
N GLN A 25 9.71 5.57 -12.74
CA GLN A 25 10.98 6.08 -12.25
C GLN A 25 11.08 5.86 -10.74
N ASP A 26 12.31 5.92 -10.22
CA ASP A 26 12.54 5.85 -8.79
C ASP A 26 11.86 7.02 -8.07
N VAL A 27 11.12 6.71 -7.01
CA VAL A 27 10.50 7.69 -6.12
C VAL A 27 11.26 7.68 -4.81
N GLN A 28 11.70 8.87 -4.38
CA GLN A 28 12.37 9.06 -3.10
C GLN A 28 11.36 9.55 -2.06
N CYS A 29 11.38 8.97 -0.87
CA CYS A 29 10.60 9.43 0.28
C CYS A 29 11.36 9.11 1.56
N GLU A 30 11.10 9.87 2.62
CA GLU A 30 11.67 9.58 3.94
C GLU A 30 11.00 8.35 4.57
N VAL A 31 9.67 8.23 4.39
CA VAL A 31 8.87 7.13 4.90
C VAL A 31 7.82 6.72 3.85
N ALA A 32 7.70 5.43 3.59
CA ALA A 32 6.66 4.84 2.76
C ALA A 32 5.69 3.99 3.61
N ILE A 33 4.38 4.20 3.43
CA ILE A 33 3.34 3.37 4.04
C ILE A 33 2.75 2.45 2.95
N VAL A 34 2.82 1.13 3.17
CA VAL A 34 2.30 0.13 2.22
C VAL A 34 1.04 -0.52 2.80
N GLY A 35 -0.08 -0.32 2.12
CA GLY A 35 -1.42 -0.74 2.56
C GLY A 35 -2.29 0.45 3.00
N ASP A 36 -3.61 0.28 2.95
CA ASP A 36 -4.61 1.35 3.15
C ASP A 36 -5.63 1.03 4.26
N GLY A 37 -5.31 0.08 5.14
CA GLY A 37 -6.13 -0.27 6.30
C GLY A 37 -6.12 0.80 7.40
N VAL A 38 -6.96 0.59 8.43
CA VAL A 38 -7.08 1.51 9.59
C VAL A 38 -5.73 1.81 10.23
N THR A 39 -4.86 0.80 10.38
CA THR A 39 -3.51 0.97 10.92
C THR A 39 -2.67 1.94 10.07
N ALA A 40 -2.73 1.83 8.75
CA ALA A 40 -2.01 2.72 7.84
C ALA A 40 -2.54 4.15 7.94
N ALA A 41 -3.85 4.34 8.06
CA ALA A 41 -4.47 5.65 8.23
C ALA A 41 -4.05 6.33 9.56
N LEU A 42 -4.00 5.58 10.66
CA LEU A 42 -3.55 6.10 11.95
C LEU A 42 -2.06 6.47 11.93
N ILE A 43 -1.22 5.63 11.33
CA ILE A 43 0.21 5.94 11.16
C ILE A 43 0.39 7.21 10.32
N ALA A 44 -0.32 7.33 9.20
CA ALA A 44 -0.27 8.52 8.35
C ALA A 44 -0.72 9.78 9.11
N HIS A 45 -1.78 9.68 9.91
CA HIS A 45 -2.27 10.77 10.74
C HIS A 45 -1.21 11.25 11.73
N GLU A 46 -0.61 10.33 12.49
CA GLU A 46 0.41 10.66 13.47
C GLU A 46 1.67 11.25 12.82
N LEU A 47 2.11 10.69 11.69
CA LEU A 47 3.23 11.24 10.93
C LEU A 47 2.95 12.67 10.48
N LEU A 48 1.76 12.97 9.96
CA LEU A 48 1.39 14.32 9.51
C LEU A 48 1.29 15.30 10.69
N CYS A 49 0.66 14.91 11.78
CA CYS A 49 0.45 15.77 12.95
C CYS A 49 1.75 16.10 13.70
N HIS A 50 2.68 15.14 13.78
CA HIS A 50 3.95 15.33 14.48
C HIS A 50 5.06 15.85 13.58
N ALA A 51 5.11 15.49 12.28
CA ALA A 51 6.08 16.07 11.35
C ALA A 51 5.83 17.57 11.15
N ALA A 52 4.56 18.01 11.03
CA ALA A 52 4.23 19.44 10.94
C ALA A 52 4.61 20.26 12.19
N ARG A 53 4.98 19.61 13.29
CA ARG A 53 5.39 20.24 14.54
C ARG A 53 6.90 20.45 14.66
N LEU A 54 7.68 19.87 13.75
CA LEU A 54 9.14 19.91 13.73
C LEU A 54 9.71 20.79 12.59
N TRP A 55 8.83 21.45 11.81
CA TRP A 55 9.16 22.43 10.77
C TRP A 55 8.55 23.79 11.10
#